data_AF-A0A2A4LPU8-F1
#
_entry.id   AF-A0A2A4LPU8-F1
#
_cell.length_a   1.000
_cell.length_b   1.000
_cell.length_c   1.000
_cell.angle_alpha   90.00
_cell.angle_beta   90.00
_cell.angle_gamma   90.00
#
_symmetry.space_group_name_H-M   'P 1'
#
loop_
_entity.id
_entity.type
_entity.pdbx_description
1 polymer ?
#
loop_
_entity_poly.entity_id
_entity_poly.type
_entity_poly.pdbx_seq_one_letter_code
_entity_poly.pdbx_strand_id
1 'polypeptide(L)'
;MQQQLSAEGLKALVNDAHEIHDQEVFRIGDLAKEFGVTLRALRFYEDRGLLEPKRSGSTRLYSLEDRQRLKLILLSKRVGFSLVEIQEILSVHDSKNVTKDSIANILTKFQGQVSVLNEQKLETDRALLELSDAISYLEDMS
;
A
#
# COMPACT_ATOMS: atom_id res chain seq x y z
N MET A 1 -22.81 16.94 -1.24
CA MET A 1 -22.61 15.88 -2.25
C MET A 1 -21.16 15.33 -2.30
N GLN A 2 -20.16 15.96 -1.67
CA GLN A 2 -18.74 15.53 -1.72
C GLN A 2 -18.30 14.52 -0.65
N GLN A 3 -19.16 14.10 0.28
CA GLN A 3 -18.76 13.19 1.38
C GLN A 3 -18.82 11.70 1.03
N GLN A 4 -19.43 11.32 -0.11
CA GLN A 4 -19.59 9.90 -0.47
C GLN A 4 -18.34 9.31 -1.16
N LEU A 5 -17.56 10.12 -1.88
CA LEU A 5 -16.38 9.67 -2.64
C LEU A 5 -15.15 9.31 -1.78
N SER A 6 -15.09 9.70 -0.49
CA SER A 6 -13.87 9.51 0.33
C SER A 6 -13.78 8.14 0.99
N ALA A 7 -14.91 7.55 1.40
CA ALA A 7 -14.95 6.22 2.00
C ALA A 7 -14.81 5.10 0.93
N GLU A 8 -15.28 5.38 -0.29
CA GLU A 8 -15.15 4.47 -1.43
C GLU A 8 -13.71 4.32 -1.90
N GLY A 9 -12.87 5.35 -1.86
CA GLY A 9 -11.48 5.23 -2.32
C GLY A 9 -10.65 4.24 -1.50
N LEU A 10 -10.76 4.28 -0.16
CA LEU A 10 -10.06 3.35 0.73
C LEU A 10 -10.69 1.94 0.67
N LYS A 11 -12.02 1.85 0.58
CA LYS A 11 -12.73 0.58 0.35
C LYS A 11 -12.42 -0.03 -1.02
N ALA A 12 -12.26 0.76 -2.09
CA ALA A 12 -11.95 0.30 -3.44
C ALA A 12 -10.49 -0.17 -3.55
N LEU A 13 -9.56 0.46 -2.82
CA LEU A 13 -8.19 -0.05 -2.69
C LEU A 13 -8.16 -1.43 -2.00
N VAL A 14 -9.14 -1.75 -1.14
CA VAL A 14 -9.25 -3.02 -0.41
C VAL A 14 -10.16 -4.05 -1.10
N ASN A 15 -11.19 -3.59 -1.81
CA ASN A 15 -12.21 -4.40 -2.50
C ASN A 15 -12.10 -4.24 -4.03
N ASP A 16 -11.02 -4.76 -4.64
CA ASP A 16 -11.13 -5.15 -6.04
C ASP A 16 -12.10 -6.34 -6.11
N ALA A 17 -13.36 -6.02 -6.31
CA ALA A 17 -14.45 -6.98 -6.46
C ALA A 17 -14.31 -7.69 -7.82
N HIS A 18 -13.50 -8.74 -7.85
CA HIS A 18 -13.88 -9.92 -8.61
C HIS A 18 -14.77 -10.79 -7.71
N GLU A 19 -15.61 -11.65 -8.29
CA GLU A 19 -16.45 -12.58 -7.53
C GLU A 19 -15.54 -13.59 -6.78
N ILE A 20 -15.19 -13.28 -5.52
CA ILE A 20 -14.26 -14.12 -4.74
C ILE A 20 -15.05 -15.05 -3.84
N HIS A 21 -14.82 -16.36 -4.00
CA HIS A 21 -15.36 -17.38 -3.12
C HIS A 21 -14.70 -17.33 -1.74
N ASP A 22 -15.52 -17.39 -0.69
CA ASP A 22 -15.18 -17.31 0.76
C ASP A 22 -14.22 -18.43 1.27
N GLN A 23 -13.68 -19.26 0.38
CA GLN A 23 -12.78 -20.39 0.68
C GLN A 23 -11.43 -20.32 -0.05
N GLU A 24 -11.14 -19.22 -0.76
CA GLU A 24 -9.89 -19.11 -1.50
C GLU A 24 -8.69 -18.97 -0.55
N VAL A 25 -7.77 -19.94 -0.62
CA VAL A 25 -6.51 -19.94 0.12
C VAL A 25 -5.36 -19.81 -0.86
N PHE A 26 -4.45 -18.88 -0.57
CA PHE A 26 -3.29 -18.58 -1.41
C PHE A 26 -2.04 -19.20 -0.82
N ARG A 27 -1.13 -19.73 -1.64
CA ARG A 27 0.21 -20.10 -1.16
C ARG A 27 1.13 -18.88 -1.20
N ILE A 28 2.23 -18.94 -0.45
CA ILE A 28 3.25 -17.87 -0.44
C ILE A 28 3.76 -17.53 -1.84
N GLY A 29 3.89 -18.53 -2.73
CA GLY A 29 4.32 -18.34 -4.11
C GLY A 29 3.29 -17.60 -4.96
N ASP A 30 2.00 -17.86 -4.73
CA ASP A 30 0.90 -17.23 -5.46
C ASP A 30 0.86 -15.74 -5.13
N LEU A 31 0.87 -15.39 -3.84
CA LEU A 31 0.91 -13.99 -3.41
C LEU A 31 2.19 -13.27 -3.85
N ALA A 32 3.35 -13.94 -3.78
CA ALA A 32 4.61 -13.34 -4.24
C ALA A 32 4.54 -12.95 -5.72
N LYS A 33 4.00 -13.84 -6.55
CA LYS A 33 3.83 -13.61 -7.99
C LYS A 33 2.78 -12.53 -8.25
N GLU A 34 1.64 -12.60 -7.57
CA GLU A 34 0.52 -11.66 -7.74
C GLU A 34 0.96 -10.21 -7.45
N PHE A 35 1.65 -10.00 -6.34
CA PHE A 35 2.05 -8.66 -5.91
C PHE A 35 3.44 -8.23 -6.42
N GLY A 36 4.11 -9.08 -7.20
CA GLY A 36 5.46 -8.79 -7.71
C GLY A 36 6.51 -8.65 -6.61
N VAL A 37 6.35 -9.35 -5.49
CA VAL A 37 7.26 -9.31 -4.34
C VAL A 37 8.03 -10.62 -4.18
N THR A 38 9.19 -10.56 -3.54
CA THR A 38 9.96 -11.78 -3.27
C THR A 38 9.35 -12.59 -2.12
N LEU A 39 9.58 -13.90 -2.11
CA LEU A 39 9.27 -14.76 -0.96
C LEU A 39 9.95 -14.25 0.33
N ARG A 40 11.12 -13.64 0.21
CA ARG A 40 11.84 -13.02 1.33
C ARG A 40 11.07 -11.84 1.92
N ALA A 41 10.43 -11.02 1.09
CA ALA A 41 9.61 -9.90 1.54
C ALA A 41 8.36 -10.38 2.28
N LEU A 42 7.68 -11.42 1.77
CA LEU A 42 6.53 -12.02 2.47
C LEU A 42 6.90 -12.57 3.84
N ARG A 43 8.00 -13.34 3.93
CA ARG A 43 8.51 -13.84 5.21
C ARG A 43 8.90 -12.72 6.17
N PHE A 44 9.48 -11.64 5.63
CA PHE A 44 9.78 -10.47 6.45
C PHE A 44 8.52 -9.86 7.08
N TYR A 45 7.41 -9.79 6.36
CA TYR A 45 6.14 -9.32 6.93
C TYR A 45 5.57 -10.31 7.96
N GLU A 46 5.67 -11.61 7.73
CA GLU A 46 5.33 -12.63 8.76
C GLU A 46 6.16 -12.47 10.03
N ASP A 47 7.48 -12.35 9.90
CA ASP A 47 8.42 -12.23 11.03
C ASP A 47 8.14 -10.95 11.86
N ARG A 48 7.46 -9.97 11.27
CA ARG A 48 7.04 -8.72 11.92
C ARG A 48 5.61 -8.73 12.43
N GLY A 49 4.93 -9.88 12.38
CA GLY A 49 3.52 -10.03 12.79
C GLY A 49 2.55 -9.27 11.89
N LEU A 50 2.99 -8.89 10.68
CA LEU A 50 2.16 -8.15 9.73
C LEU A 50 1.33 -9.08 8.84
N LEU A 51 1.66 -10.36 8.77
CA LEU A 51 0.87 -11.40 8.10
C LEU A 51 0.89 -12.63 8.99
N GLU A 52 -0.24 -13.31 9.14
CA GLU A 52 -0.37 -14.46 10.03
C GLU A 52 -0.98 -15.67 9.30
N PRO A 53 -0.30 -16.20 8.26
CA PRO A 53 -0.84 -17.30 7.48
C PRO A 53 -0.99 -18.56 8.33
N LYS A 54 -2.05 -19.33 8.05
CA LYS A 54 -2.22 -20.67 8.61
C LYS A 54 -1.21 -21.62 8.00
N ARG A 55 -0.75 -22.59 8.79
CA ARG A 55 0.15 -23.64 8.32
C ARG A 55 -0.60 -24.95 8.11
N SER A 56 -0.42 -25.55 6.94
CA SER A 56 -0.83 -26.92 6.66
C SER A 56 0.42 -27.73 6.31
N GLY A 57 0.93 -28.47 7.30
CA GLY A 57 2.26 -29.09 7.25
C GLY A 57 3.37 -28.06 7.03
N SER A 58 4.11 -28.20 5.93
CA SER A 58 5.18 -27.26 5.54
C SER A 58 4.67 -26.05 4.73
N THR A 59 3.41 -26.05 4.31
CA THR A 59 2.85 -25.03 3.41
C THR A 59 2.20 -23.90 4.20
N ARG A 60 2.47 -22.66 3.80
CA ARG A 60 1.78 -21.45 4.28
C ARG A 60 0.55 -21.21 3.42
N LEU A 61 -0.60 -21.07 4.07
CA LEU A 61 -1.89 -20.78 3.46
C LEU A 61 -2.35 -19.41 3.97
N TYR A 62 -2.43 -18.45 3.06
CA TYR A 62 -2.92 -17.11 3.31
C TYR A 62 -4.40 -17.07 2.96
N SER A 63 -5.16 -16.41 3.81
CA SER A 63 -6.57 -16.12 3.59
C SER A 63 -6.74 -14.93 2.62
N LEU A 64 -7.99 -14.67 2.25
CA LEU A 64 -8.34 -13.44 1.55
C LEU A 64 -8.02 -12.18 2.38
N GLU A 65 -8.19 -12.25 3.71
CA GLU A 65 -7.86 -11.17 4.63
C GLU A 65 -6.36 -10.88 4.61
N ASP A 66 -5.51 -11.92 4.63
CA ASP A 66 -4.06 -11.78 4.50
C ASP A 66 -3.66 -11.13 3.16
N ARG A 67 -4.37 -11.47 2.07
CA ARG A 67 -4.15 -10.89 0.74
C ARG A 67 -4.48 -9.39 0.73
N GLN A 68 -5.63 -8.99 1.28
CA GLN A 68 -6.02 -7.59 1.41
C GLN A 68 -5.04 -6.80 2.30
N ARG A 69 -4.63 -7.41 3.42
CA ARG A 69 -3.62 -6.89 4.33
C ARG A 69 -2.29 -6.65 3.63
N LEU A 70 -1.82 -7.62 2.84
CA LEU A 70 -0.60 -7.50 2.05
C LEU A 70 -0.70 -6.34 1.04
N LYS A 71 -1.83 -6.21 0.34
CA LYS A 71 -2.06 -5.09 -0.58
C LYS A 71 -1.90 -3.74 0.13
N LEU A 72 -2.48 -3.59 1.32
CA LEU A 72 -2.37 -2.37 2.13
C LEU A 72 -0.94 -2.12 2.60
N ILE A 73 -0.23 -3.13 3.09
CA ILE A 73 1.20 -3.02 3.48
C ILE A 73 2.04 -2.49 2.32
N LEU A 74 1.87 -3.07 1.13
CA LEU A 74 2.65 -2.71 -0.05
C LEU A 74 2.31 -1.30 -0.56
N LEU A 75 1.03 -0.92 -0.55
CA LEU A 75 0.60 0.43 -0.89
C LEU A 75 1.21 1.44 0.08
N SER A 76 1.03 1.23 1.38
CA SER A 76 1.55 2.13 2.41
C SER A 76 3.08 2.26 2.33
N LYS A 77 3.78 1.14 2.06
CA LYS A 77 5.23 1.18 1.88
C LYS A 77 5.64 1.97 0.63
N ARG A 78 4.91 1.82 -0.48
CA ARG A 78 5.19 2.53 -1.74
C ARG A 78 5.03 4.03 -1.60
N VAL A 79 4.02 4.48 -0.86
CA VAL A 79 3.76 5.92 -0.67
C VAL A 79 4.67 6.55 0.38
N GLY A 80 5.52 5.79 1.06
CA GLY A 80 6.58 6.32 1.93
C GLY A 80 6.41 6.08 3.43
N PHE A 81 5.37 5.36 3.87
CA PHE A 81 5.21 5.07 5.29
C PHE A 81 6.30 4.13 5.84
N SER A 82 6.67 4.36 7.09
CA SER A 82 7.51 3.47 7.88
C SER A 82 6.75 2.20 8.30
N LEU A 83 7.48 1.17 8.71
CA LEU A 83 6.84 -0.07 9.19
C LEU A 83 6.02 0.14 10.47
N VAL A 84 6.45 1.06 11.33
CA VAL A 84 5.73 1.42 12.56
C VAL A 84 4.38 2.05 12.21
N GLU A 85 4.36 2.98 11.26
CA GLU A 85 3.12 3.59 10.79
C GLU A 85 2.22 2.59 10.07
N ILE A 86 2.79 1.65 9.30
CA ILE A 86 2.04 0.56 8.69
C ILE A 86 1.35 -0.30 9.76
N GLN A 87 2.04 -0.61 10.88
CA GLN A 87 1.44 -1.32 12.01
C GLN A 87 0.28 -0.53 12.64
N GLU A 88 0.44 0.78 12.83
CA GLU A 88 -0.63 1.64 13.34
C GLU A 88 -1.85 1.66 12.40
N ILE A 89 -1.62 1.77 11.08
CA ILE A 89 -2.67 1.75 10.07
C ILE A 89 -3.43 0.42 10.10
N LEU A 90 -2.70 -0.69 10.14
CA LEU A 90 -3.31 -2.03 10.21
C LEU A 90 -4.05 -2.26 11.51
N SER A 91 -3.57 -1.73 12.64
CA SER A 91 -4.25 -1.88 13.92
C SER A 91 -5.67 -1.30 13.89
N VAL A 92 -5.88 -0.19 13.17
CA VAL A 92 -7.20 0.40 12.98
C VAL A 92 -8.04 -0.38 11.99
N HIS A 93 -7.42 -0.98 10.96
CA HIS A 93 -8.12 -1.86 10.03
C HIS A 93 -8.68 -3.12 10.73
N ASP A 94 -7.92 -3.72 11.64
CA ASP A 94 -8.28 -4.98 12.30
C ASP A 94 -9.15 -4.79 13.55
N SER A 95 -9.11 -3.59 14.12
CA SER A 95 -9.79 -3.31 15.38
C SER A 95 -11.29 -3.30 15.21
N LYS A 96 -11.97 -4.15 15.99
CA LYS A 96 -13.43 -4.10 16.15
C LYS A 96 -13.92 -2.81 16.83
N ASN A 97 -13.04 -2.15 17.58
CA ASN A 97 -13.32 -0.94 18.35
C ASN A 97 -12.40 0.21 17.93
N VAL A 98 -12.60 0.69 16.70
CA VAL A 98 -11.87 1.87 16.20
C VAL A 98 -12.33 3.13 16.93
N THR A 99 -11.39 3.87 17.51
CA THR A 99 -11.68 5.16 18.15
C THR A 99 -11.60 6.31 17.14
N LYS A 100 -12.33 7.41 17.40
CA LYS A 100 -12.25 8.63 16.59
C LYS A 100 -10.83 9.21 16.57
N ASP A 101 -10.12 9.14 17.68
CA ASP A 101 -8.75 9.66 17.81
C ASP A 101 -7.76 8.85 16.96
N SER A 102 -7.91 7.52 16.93
CA SER A 102 -7.10 6.65 16.06
C SER A 102 -7.31 6.96 14.58
N ILE A 103 -8.57 7.20 14.16
CA ILE A 103 -8.88 7.61 12.79
C ILE A 103 -8.27 8.98 12.48
N ALA A 104 -8.44 9.96 13.38
CA ALA A 104 -7.90 11.30 13.20
C ALA A 104 -6.37 11.30 13.06
N ASN A 105 -5.68 10.49 13.86
CA ASN A 105 -4.23 10.32 13.76
C ASN A 105 -3.80 9.74 12.40
N ILE A 106 -4.45 8.68 11.93
CA ILE A 106 -4.16 8.09 10.60
C ILE A 106 -4.44 9.12 9.50
N LEU A 107 -5.57 9.82 9.54
CA LEU A 107 -5.89 10.86 8.57
C LEU A 107 -4.81 11.94 8.50
N THR A 108 -4.29 12.36 9.66
CA THR A 108 -3.23 13.37 9.75
C THR A 108 -1.95 12.88 9.08
N LYS A 109 -1.55 11.62 9.33
CA LYS A 109 -0.39 11.00 8.66
C LYS A 109 -0.57 10.91 7.15
N PHE A 110 -1.75 10.52 6.68
CA PHE A 110 -2.06 10.44 5.25
C PHE A 110 -2.02 11.81 4.58
N GLN A 111 -2.59 12.84 5.21
CA GLN A 111 -2.53 14.21 4.70
C GLN A 111 -1.10 14.73 4.66
N GLY A 112 -0.30 14.48 5.69
CA GLY A 112 1.12 14.81 5.71
C GLY A 112 1.88 14.14 4.56
N GLN A 113 1.66 12.84 4.34
CA GLN A 113 2.31 12.11 3.25
C GLN A 113 1.89 12.62 1.87
N VAL A 114 0.63 13.01 1.69
CA VAL A 114 0.16 13.66 0.46
C VAL A 114 0.89 14.99 0.23
N SER A 115 1.11 15.79 1.27
CA SER A 115 1.89 17.05 1.14
C SER A 115 3.30 16.77 0.65
N VAL A 116 4.00 15.83 1.29
CA VAL A 116 5.38 15.44 0.94
C VAL A 116 5.45 14.96 -0.51
N LEU A 117 4.52 14.10 -0.95
CA LEU A 117 4.51 13.58 -2.31
C LEU A 117 4.19 14.67 -3.35
N ASN A 118 3.33 15.63 -3.03
CA ASN A 118 3.04 16.76 -3.92
C ASN A 118 4.26 17.68 -4.07
N GLU A 119 4.98 17.95 -2.99
CA GLU A 119 6.22 18.72 -3.05
C GLU A 119 7.27 18.01 -3.92
N GLN A 120 7.48 16.71 -3.69
CA GLN A 120 8.39 15.90 -4.52
C GLN A 120 8.00 15.89 -6.00
N LYS A 121 6.70 15.82 -6.29
CA LYS A 121 6.19 15.91 -7.67
C LYS A 121 6.56 17.25 -8.30
N LEU A 122 6.31 18.37 -7.62
CA LEU A 122 6.61 19.70 -8.15
C LEU A 122 8.11 19.88 -8.44
N GLU A 123 8.98 19.41 -7.55
CA GLU A 123 10.44 19.46 -7.77
C GLU A 123 10.87 18.58 -8.95
N THR A 124 10.28 17.39 -9.09
CA THR A 124 10.53 16.50 -10.23
C THR A 124 10.07 17.13 -11.54
N ASP A 125 8.89 17.74 -11.56
CA ASP A 125 8.33 18.42 -12.74
C ASP A 125 9.24 19.58 -13.19
N ARG A 126 9.83 20.34 -12.25
CA ARG A 126 10.81 21.39 -12.56
C ARG A 126 12.10 20.83 -13.17
N ALA A 127 12.67 19.79 -12.56
CA ALA A 127 13.88 19.16 -13.07
C ALA A 127 13.69 18.60 -14.50
N LEU A 128 12.50 18.08 -14.80
CA LEU A 128 12.15 17.61 -16.14
C LEU A 128 12.09 18.74 -17.17
N LEU A 129 11.57 19.93 -16.79
CA LEU A 129 11.57 21.10 -17.66
C LEU A 129 13.00 21.55 -17.97
N GLU A 130 13.85 21.68 -16.95
CA GLU A 130 15.25 22.08 -17.12
C GLU A 130 16.02 21.14 -18.07
N LEU A 131 15.82 19.82 -17.92
CA LEU A 131 16.43 18.84 -18.82
C LEU A 131 15.86 18.92 -20.24
N SER A 132 14.56 19.19 -20.40
CA SER A 132 13.92 19.32 -21.71
C SER A 132 14.40 20.56 -22.46
N ASP A 133 14.57 21.68 -21.75
CA ASP A 133 15.12 22.91 -22.30
C ASP A 133 16.57 22.72 -22.73
N ALA A 134 17.38 22.01 -21.92
CA ALA A 134 18.75 21.68 -22.25
C ALA A 134 18.86 20.77 -23.48
N ILE A 135 17.98 19.76 -23.60
CA ILE A 135 17.91 18.89 -24.79
C ILE A 135 17.59 19.72 -26.04
N SER A 136 16.55 20.57 -25.97
CA SER A 136 16.14 21.41 -27.11
C SER A 136 17.27 22.34 -27.57
N TYR A 137 17.98 22.96 -26.62
CA TYR A 137 19.13 23.80 -26.92
C TYR A 137 20.26 23.04 -27.64
N LEU A 138 20.52 21.79 -27.26
CA LEU A 138 21.55 20.97 -27.90
C LEU A 138 21.13 20.47 -29.29
N GLU A 139 19.86 20.13 -29.48
CA GLU A 139 19.30 19.73 -30.78
C GLU A 139 19.36 20.88 -31.80
N ASP A 140 19.06 22.11 -31.37
CA ASP A 140 19.15 23.30 -32.23
C ASP A 140 20.60 23.64 -32.67
N MET A 141 21.60 23.09 -31.98
CA MET A 141 23.02 23.27 -32.30
C MET A 141 23.61 22.19 -33.22
N SER A 142 22.89 21.08 -33.46
CA SER A 142 23.34 19.94 -34.28
C SER A 142 22.82 20.02 -35.72
#